data_AF-A0A3C1V4Q9-F1
#
_entry.id   AF-A0A3C1V4Q9-F1
#
_cell.length_a   1.000
_cell.length_b   1.000
_cell.length_c   1.000
_cell.angle_alpha   90.00
_cell.angle_beta   90.00
_cell.angle_gamma   90.00
#
_symmetry.space_group_name_H-M   'P 1'
#
loop_
_entity.id
_entity.type
_entity.pdbx_description
1 polymer ?
#
loop_
_entity_poly.entity_id
_entity_poly.type
_entity_poly.pdbx_seq_one_letter_code
_entity_poly.pdbx_strand_id
1 'polypeptide(L)' 'MRSLISWTVRNMPAMNTLVVAILIVGAMSFAGMRREVFPEFELEIILVNVPYPGATPEEVEEGICQKV' A
#
# COMPACT_ATOMS: atom_id res chain seq x y z
N MET A 1 -25.67 12.34 -22.35
CA MET A 1 -24.29 12.33 -22.90
C MET A 1 -24.06 13.41 -23.96
N ARG A 2 -24.91 13.52 -25.01
CA ARG A 2 -24.76 14.55 -26.05
C ARG A 2 -24.74 16.00 -25.53
N SER A 3 -25.57 16.31 -24.54
CA SER A 3 -25.65 17.64 -23.90
C SER A 3 -24.32 18.05 -23.23
N LEU A 4 -23.68 17.13 -22.50
CA LEU A 4 -22.41 17.40 -21.82
C LEU A 4 -21.30 17.69 -22.85
N ILE A 5 -21.18 16.84 -23.87
CA ILE A 5 -20.18 17.00 -24.94
C ILE A 5 -20.42 18.32 -25.70
N SER A 6 -21.68 18.65 -26.03
CA SER A 6 -22.00 19.90 -26.72
C SER A 6 -21.67 21.14 -25.89
N TRP A 7 -21.79 21.06 -24.57
CA TRP A 7 -21.47 22.17 -23.67
C TRP A 7 -19.96 22.35 -23.53
N THR A 8 -19.21 21.24 -23.40
CA THR A 8 -17.73 21.23 -23.40
C THR A 8 -17.16 21.89 -24.65
N VAL A 9 -17.70 21.58 -25.83
CA VAL A 9 -17.24 22.16 -27.09
C VAL A 9 -17.63 23.64 -27.21
N ARG A 10 -18.78 24.04 -26.67
CA ARG A 10 -19.24 25.44 -26.72
C ARG A 10 -18.50 26.35 -25.72
N ASN A 11 -18.05 25.81 -24.59
CA ASN A 11 -17.38 26.54 -23.53
C ASN A 11 -15.90 26.13 -23.39
N MET A 12 -15.15 26.27 -24.49
CA MET A 12 -13.71 25.94 -24.54
C MET A 12 -12.85 26.63 -23.46
N PRO A 13 -13.04 27.93 -23.13
CA PRO A 13 -12.23 28.56 -22.08
C PRO A 13 -12.41 27.91 -20.71
N ALA A 14 -13.65 27.54 -20.34
CA ALA A 14 -13.95 26.87 -19.08
C ALA A 14 -13.30 25.47 -19.03
N MET A 15 -13.29 24.76 -20.17
CA MET A 15 -12.63 23.46 -20.26
C MET A 15 -11.10 23.56 -20.16
N ASN A 16 -10.49 24.58 -20.76
CA ASN A 16 -9.06 24.81 -20.62
C ASN A 16 -8.68 25.09 -19.15
N THR A 17 -9.46 25.91 -18.44
CA THR A 17 -9.22 26.16 -17.01
C THR A 17 -9.37 24.89 -16.18
N LEU A 18 -10.32 24.02 -16.52
CA LEU A 18 -10.53 22.75 -15.83
C LEU A 18 -9.37 21.79 -16.05
N VAL A 19 -8.85 21.69 -17.28
CA VAL A 19 -7.66 20.88 -17.59
C VAL A 19 -6.45 21.40 -16.82
N VAL A 20 -6.22 22.71 -16.81
CA VAL A 20 -5.10 23.32 -16.07
C VAL A 20 -5.22 23.03 -14.58
N ALA A 21 -6.42 23.16 -14.00
CA ALA A 21 -6.64 22.86 -12.59
C ALA A 21 -6.33 21.40 -12.25
N ILE A 22 -6.76 20.45 -13.08
CA ILE A 22 -6.47 19.02 -12.90
C ILE A 22 -4.96 18.76 -12.98
N LEU A 23 -4.25 19.39 -13.93
CA LEU A 23 -2.80 19.23 -14.07
C LEU A 23 -2.05 19.77 -12.84
N ILE A 24 -2.47 20.90 -12.28
CA ILE A 24 -1.87 21.46 -11.06
C ILE A 24 -2.07 20.50 -9.88
N VAL A 25 -3.30 20.03 -9.66
CA VAL A 25 -3.60 19.08 -8.58
C VAL A 25 -2.81 17.79 -8.76
N GLY A 26 -2.77 17.25 -9.98
CA GLY A 26 -2.00 16.06 -10.31
C GLY A 26 -0.50 16.23 -10.05
N ALA A 27 0.07 17.39 -10.40
CA ALA A 27 1.47 17.71 -10.14
C ALA A 27 1.77 17.80 -8.63
N MET A 28 0.87 18.42 -7.85
CA MET A 28 0.99 18.47 -6.39
C MET A 28 0.93 17.08 -5.77
N SER A 29 -0.02 16.24 -6.19
CA SER A 29 -0.13 14.85 -5.73
C SER A 29 1.10 14.03 -6.10
N PHE A 30 1.64 14.22 -7.31
CA PHE A 30 2.86 13.56 -7.75
C PHE A 30 4.08 13.97 -6.92
N ALA A 31 4.19 15.25 -6.58
CA ALA A 31 5.27 15.76 -5.73
C ALA A 31 5.17 15.25 -4.29
N GLY A 32 3.96 15.07 -3.76
CA GLY A 32 3.69 14.57 -2.41
C GLY A 32 3.69 13.04 -2.26
N MET A 33 3.84 12.30 -3.36
CA MET A 33 3.82 10.84 -3.33
C MET A 33 5.03 10.29 -2.56
N ARG A 34 4.78 9.50 -1.50
CA ARG A 34 5.83 8.83 -0.72
C ARG A 34 6.52 7.80 -1.61
N ARG A 35 7.84 7.87 -1.67
CA ARG A 35 8.68 6.90 -2.38
C ARG A 35 9.28 5.96 -1.34
N GLU A 36 9.00 4.68 -1.46
CA GLU A 36 9.55 3.65 -0.57
C GLU A 36 10.53 2.80 -1.37
N VAL A 37 11.77 2.69 -0.89
CA VAL A 37 12.81 1.84 -1.50
C VAL A 37 12.58 0.38 -1.13
N PHE A 38 12.08 0.16 0.08
CA PHE A 38 11.63 -1.13 0.58
C PHE A 38 10.16 -0.97 0.95
N PRO A 39 9.22 -1.57 0.20
CA PRO A 39 7.82 -1.53 0.58
C PRO A 39 7.65 -2.26 1.91
N GLU A 40 6.83 -1.70 2.80
CA GLU A 40 6.41 -2.41 4.01
C GLU A 40 5.45 -3.52 3.58
N PHE A 41 5.85 -4.78 3.76
CA PHE A 41 4.98 -5.93 3.58
C PHE A 41 4.77 -6.58 4.95
N GLU A 42 3.51 -6.82 5.27
CA GLU A 42 3.15 -7.60 6.45
C GLU A 42 3.41 -9.07 6.12
N LEU A 43 4.47 -9.64 6.69
CA LEU A 43 4.66 -11.08 6.69
C LEU A 43 3.66 -11.68 7.67
N GLU A 44 2.75 -12.53 7.18
CA GLU A 44 1.89 -13.38 8.02
C GLU A 44 2.71 -14.51 8.67
N ILE A 45 3.71 -14.15 9.48
CA ILE A 45 4.56 -15.08 10.23
C ILE A 45 4.31 -14.87 11.71
N ILE A 46 3.96 -15.94 12.40
CA ILE A 46 3.86 -15.95 13.87
C ILE A 46 5.14 -16.59 14.40
N LEU A 47 5.93 -15.81 15.14
CA LEU A 47 7.16 -16.30 15.77
C LEU A 47 6.85 -16.78 17.19
N VAL A 48 6.83 -18.09 17.39
CA VAL A 48 6.62 -18.72 18.70
C VAL A 48 7.97 -19.09 19.28
N ASN A 49 8.30 -18.54 20.46
CA ASN A 49 9.57 -18.80 21.14
C ASN A 49 9.30 -19.36 22.53
N VAL A 50 9.83 -20.56 22.82
CA VAL A 50 9.64 -21.24 24.10
C VAL A 50 11.01 -21.49 24.74
N PRO A 51 11.41 -20.70 25.76
CA PRO A 51 12.66 -20.94 26.46
C PRO A 51 12.57 -22.21 27.32
N TYR A 52 13.43 -23.19 27.04
CA TYR A 52 13.46 -24.46 27.77
C TYR A 52 14.90 -24.86 28.14
N PRO A 53 15.49 -24.21 29.17
CA PRO A 53 16.90 -24.40 29.53
C PRO A 53 17.13 -25.73 30.26
N GLY A 54 18.25 -26.39 29.96
CA GLY A 54 18.69 -27.60 30.65
C GLY A 54 18.11 -28.91 30.11
N ALA A 55 17.30 -28.87 29.06
CA ALA A 55 16.77 -30.04 28.37
C ALA A 55 17.69 -30.52 27.25
N THR A 56 17.65 -31.81 26.97
CA THR A 56 18.35 -32.36 25.80
C THR A 56 17.61 -32.00 24.51
N PRO A 57 18.27 -32.04 23.34
CA PRO A 57 17.61 -31.80 22.06
C PRO A 57 16.39 -32.71 21.83
N GLU A 58 16.47 -33.98 22.25
CA GLU A 58 15.38 -34.97 22.13
C GLU A 58 14.17 -34.59 23.00
N GLU A 59 14.39 -34.12 24.22
CA GLU A 59 13.32 -33.67 25.12
C GLU A 59 12.62 -32.39 24.60
N VAL A 60 13.37 -31.48 23.95
CA VAL A 60 12.79 -30.27 23.34
C VAL A 60 11.92 -30.62 22.13
N GLU A 61 12.33 -31.60 21.33
CA GLU A 61 11.58 -32.03 20.16
C GLU A 61 10.23 -32.67 20.54
N GLU A 62 10.24 -33.67 21.43
CA GLU A 62 9.02 -34.34 21.89
C GLU A 62 8.14 -33.44 22.78
N GLY A 63 8.77 -32.56 23.57
CA GLY A 63 8.10 -31.72 24.56
C GLY A 63 7.45 -30.46 23.97
N ILE A 64 8.08 -29.86 22.96
CA ILE A 64 7.70 -28.54 22.43
C ILE A 64 7.47 -28.62 20.92
N CYS A 65 8.49 -28.97 20.12
CA CYS A 65 8.42 -28.82 18.67
C CYS A 65 7.34 -29.68 17.99
N GLN A 66 7.05 -30.88 18.49
CA GLN A 66 5.98 -31.72 17.93
C GLN A 66 4.58 -31.35 18.44
N LYS A 67 4.47 -30.63 19.56
CA LYS A 67 3.20 -30.35 20.23
C LYS A 67 2.62 -28.97 19.93
N VAL A 68 3.48 -28.02 19.55
CA VAL A 68 3.14 -26.65 19.15
C VAL A 68 2.84 -26.62 17.66
#